data_AF-K2AYP3-F1
#
_entry.id   AF-K2AYP3-F1
#
_cell.length_a   1.000
_cell.length_b   1.000
_cell.length_c   1.000
_cell.angle_alpha   90.00
_cell.angle_beta   90.00
_cell.angle_gamma   90.00
#
_symmetry.space_group_name_H-M   'P 1'
#
loop_
_entity.id
_entity.type
_entity.pdbx_description
1 polymer ?
#
loop_
_entity_poly.entity_id
_entity_poly.type
_entity_poly.pdbx_seq_one_letter_code
_entity_poly.pdbx_strand_id
1 'polypeptide(L)'
;LWFDTSTIEKVVVNWGTVVGMSGSTSNTTTSITYTVLDPTKIYWTNTLSTDKLTVDLPWSGPNMILSKDWVSSWKWYWEIKMNNAGGGWDVIWVNKWPTSNTYPWTGGNGGNSFRTWDWKPFWWTTAGQSWLICNQLWDIVGFAFDADIGKIDWYVNWKKSSVSMYVPTWFTYFAWVSSNNYTFNFGQNPFAHPENIPVWFNKWLWTIN
;
A
#
# COMPACT_ATOMS: atom_id res chain seq x y z
N LEU A 1 -17.87 -4.02 10.57
CA LEU A 1 -18.87 -4.41 9.55
C LEU A 1 -18.18 -4.39 8.20
N TRP A 2 -18.05 -5.53 7.55
CA TRP A 2 -17.60 -5.63 6.15
C TRP A 2 -18.86 -5.78 5.31
N PHE A 3 -19.15 -4.82 4.44
CA PHE A 3 -20.30 -4.86 3.54
C PHE A 3 -19.91 -5.56 2.24
N ASP A 4 -20.87 -6.30 1.67
CA ASP A 4 -20.84 -6.82 0.30
C ASP A 4 -20.72 -5.65 -0.69
N THR A 5 -19.67 -5.65 -1.52
CA THR A 5 -19.30 -4.57 -2.44
C THR A 5 -19.66 -4.86 -3.90
N SER A 6 -20.59 -5.77 -4.17
CA SER A 6 -20.90 -6.15 -5.56
C SER A 6 -21.49 -5.02 -6.42
N THR A 7 -21.90 -3.88 -5.86
CA THR A 7 -22.25 -2.66 -6.62
C THR A 7 -22.14 -1.40 -5.75
N ILE A 8 -20.96 -0.79 -5.64
CA ILE A 8 -20.84 0.59 -5.15
C ILE A 8 -20.49 1.48 -6.34
N GLU A 9 -21.51 2.05 -6.97
CA GLU A 9 -21.37 3.25 -7.81
C GLU A 9 -21.00 4.41 -6.88
N LYS A 10 -19.70 4.68 -6.75
CA LYS A 10 -19.22 5.79 -5.92
C LYS A 10 -19.40 7.09 -6.69
N VAL A 11 -20.51 7.79 -6.45
CA VAL A 11 -20.74 9.16 -6.93
C VAL A 11 -19.68 10.07 -6.32
N VAL A 12 -18.74 10.55 -7.12
CA VAL A 12 -17.81 11.61 -6.71
C VAL A 12 -18.57 12.93 -6.76
N VAL A 13 -19.05 13.40 -5.61
CA VAL A 13 -19.57 14.76 -5.48
C VAL A 13 -18.38 15.71 -5.39
N ASN A 14 -18.09 16.43 -6.49
CA ASN A 14 -17.17 17.56 -6.45
C ASN A 14 -17.80 18.69 -5.63
N TRP A 15 -17.29 18.92 -4.42
CA TRP A 15 -17.66 20.09 -3.61
C TRP A 15 -16.90 21.32 -4.10
N GLY A 16 -17.28 21.82 -5.28
CA GLY A 16 -17.01 23.19 -5.71
C GLY A 16 -18.30 23.99 -5.61
N THR A 17 -18.24 25.19 -5.02
CA THR A 17 -19.38 26.11 -4.89
C THR A 17 -19.99 26.41 -6.27
N VAL A 18 -21.10 25.78 -6.62
CA VAL A 18 -21.87 26.13 -7.82
C VAL A 18 -22.84 27.25 -7.45
N VAL A 19 -22.41 28.49 -7.65
CA VAL A 19 -23.32 29.64 -7.66
C VAL A 19 -24.00 29.66 -9.03
N GLY A 20 -25.27 29.22 -9.05
CA GLY A 20 -26.30 29.61 -10.01
C GLY A 20 -26.03 29.33 -11.50
N MET A 21 -26.39 28.13 -11.97
CA MET A 21 -26.88 27.94 -13.34
C MET A 21 -27.92 26.81 -13.35
N SER A 22 -29.15 27.11 -13.78
CA SER A 22 -30.15 26.10 -14.15
C SER A 22 -29.76 25.49 -15.49
N GLY A 23 -28.79 24.58 -15.45
CA GLY A 23 -28.35 23.79 -16.59
C GLY A 23 -28.40 22.31 -16.21
N SER A 24 -28.92 21.49 -17.12
CA SER A 24 -28.91 20.02 -17.06
C SER A 24 -27.59 19.49 -16.46
N THR A 25 -27.67 18.84 -15.29
CA THR A 25 -26.52 18.14 -14.71
C THR A 25 -26.28 16.87 -15.51
N SER A 26 -25.38 16.94 -16.48
CA SER A 26 -24.80 15.75 -17.10
C SER A 26 -23.96 15.03 -16.05
N ASN A 27 -24.53 14.00 -15.43
CA ASN A 27 -23.81 13.09 -14.54
C ASN A 27 -22.73 12.38 -15.38
N THR A 28 -21.52 12.93 -15.35
CA THR A 28 -20.38 12.29 -15.97
C THR A 28 -19.92 11.22 -15.00
N THR A 29 -20.22 9.95 -15.28
CA THR A 29 -19.73 8.85 -14.47
C THR A 29 -18.23 8.71 -14.71
N THR A 30 -17.43 9.33 -13.84
CA THR A 30 -15.98 9.09 -13.84
C THR A 30 -15.75 7.68 -13.31
N SER A 31 -15.45 6.74 -14.20
CA SER A 31 -14.93 5.43 -13.78
C SER A 31 -13.57 5.64 -13.16
N ILE A 32 -13.43 5.22 -11.90
CA ILE A 32 -12.18 5.36 -11.19
C ILE A 32 -11.46 4.03 -11.11
N THR A 33 -10.26 3.98 -11.68
CA THR A 33 -9.42 2.78 -11.70
C THR A 33 -8.49 2.82 -10.50
N TYR A 34 -8.54 1.77 -9.68
CA TYR A 34 -7.60 1.55 -8.58
C TYR A 34 -6.46 0.63 -9.03
N THR A 35 -5.29 0.77 -8.41
CA THR A 35 -4.23 -0.24 -8.54
C THR A 35 -4.64 -1.54 -7.82
N VAL A 36 -4.01 -2.64 -8.22
CA VAL A 36 -4.16 -3.98 -7.63
C VAL A 36 -2.78 -4.66 -7.56
N LEU A 37 -2.70 -5.87 -7.02
CA LEU A 37 -1.49 -6.68 -7.15
C LEU A 37 -1.33 -7.23 -8.56
N ASP A 38 -0.08 -7.38 -9.00
CA ASP A 38 0.25 -7.79 -10.37
C ASP A 38 0.73 -9.24 -10.39
N PRO A 39 -0.04 -10.16 -11.00
CA PRO A 39 0.34 -11.57 -11.07
C PRO A 39 1.58 -11.82 -11.94
N THR A 40 1.95 -10.87 -12.80
CA THR A 40 3.19 -10.95 -13.59
C THR A 40 4.42 -10.52 -12.78
N LYS A 41 4.19 -9.87 -11.64
CA LYS A 41 5.23 -9.37 -10.73
C LYS A 41 5.30 -10.18 -9.44
N ILE A 42 5.23 -11.49 -9.62
CA ILE A 42 5.31 -12.48 -8.56
C ILE A 42 6.70 -13.08 -8.55
N TYR A 43 7.29 -13.17 -7.36
CA TYR A 43 8.46 -13.98 -7.12
C TYR A 43 8.03 -15.22 -6.33
N TRP A 44 8.34 -16.39 -6.91
CA TRP A 44 7.97 -17.73 -6.44
C TRP A 44 6.45 -18.00 -6.38
N THR A 45 6.00 -19.02 -5.66
CA THR A 45 4.64 -19.57 -5.78
C THR A 45 3.73 -18.86 -4.81
N ASN A 46 2.82 -18.04 -5.36
CA ASN A 46 1.86 -17.26 -4.57
C ASN A 46 0.44 -17.55 -5.05
N THR A 47 -0.51 -17.62 -4.12
CA THR A 47 -1.94 -17.67 -4.46
C THR A 47 -2.49 -16.26 -4.40
N LEU A 48 -3.06 -15.78 -5.49
CA LEU A 48 -3.69 -14.47 -5.59
C LEU A 48 -5.20 -14.63 -5.73
N SER A 49 -5.98 -13.85 -4.97
CA SER A 49 -7.43 -13.81 -5.11
C SER A 49 -7.85 -13.28 -6.49
N THR A 50 -9.09 -13.56 -6.89
CA THR A 50 -9.64 -13.14 -8.19
C THR A 50 -9.65 -11.62 -8.38
N ASP A 51 -9.91 -10.87 -7.31
CA ASP A 51 -9.87 -9.40 -7.30
C ASP A 51 -8.43 -8.83 -7.25
N LYS A 52 -7.42 -9.70 -7.11
CA LYS A 52 -6.00 -9.36 -7.02
C LYS A 52 -5.66 -8.43 -5.87
N LEU A 53 -6.40 -8.51 -4.77
CA LEU A 53 -6.18 -7.70 -3.57
C LEU A 53 -5.72 -8.53 -2.38
N THR A 54 -5.96 -9.84 -2.39
CA THR A 54 -5.55 -10.76 -1.32
C THR A 54 -4.52 -11.74 -1.84
N VAL A 55 -3.41 -11.84 -1.14
CA VAL A 55 -2.34 -12.78 -1.48
C VAL A 55 -2.07 -13.72 -0.32
N ASP A 56 -1.88 -15.00 -0.64
CA ASP A 56 -1.36 -16.01 0.26
C ASP A 56 0.07 -16.38 -0.16
N LEU A 57 1.03 -15.93 0.64
CA LEU A 57 2.46 -16.18 0.43
C LEU A 57 2.92 -17.27 1.39
N PRO A 58 3.48 -18.40 0.89
CA PRO A 58 4.02 -19.45 1.75
C PRO A 58 5.04 -18.90 2.75
N TRP A 59 5.05 -19.47 3.96
CA TRP A 59 6.01 -19.10 5.00
C TRP A 59 7.45 -19.50 4.66
N SER A 60 7.62 -20.54 3.84
CA SER A 60 8.94 -21.01 3.44
C SER A 60 9.45 -20.21 2.26
N GLY A 61 10.49 -19.41 2.52
CA GLY A 61 11.33 -18.82 1.51
C GLY A 61 10.91 -17.44 1.04
N PRO A 62 11.77 -16.82 0.21
CA PRO A 62 11.51 -15.53 -0.41
C PRO A 62 10.28 -15.55 -1.34
N ASN A 63 9.10 -15.21 -0.85
CA ASN A 63 7.88 -15.07 -1.68
C ASN A 63 7.51 -13.60 -1.75
N MET A 64 7.19 -13.06 -2.92
CA MET A 64 6.89 -11.63 -3.11
C MET A 64 5.83 -11.38 -4.18
N ILE A 65 5.00 -10.36 -3.97
CA ILE A 65 4.14 -9.80 -5.03
C ILE A 65 4.13 -8.28 -4.96
N LEU A 66 4.21 -7.61 -6.11
CA LEU A 66 4.16 -6.15 -6.23
C LEU A 66 2.79 -5.67 -6.70
N SER A 67 2.50 -4.39 -6.45
CA SER A 67 1.43 -3.65 -7.09
C SER A 67 1.66 -3.56 -8.60
N LYS A 68 0.56 -3.48 -9.34
CA LYS A 68 0.54 -3.22 -10.78
C LYS A 68 1.14 -1.87 -11.09
N ASP A 69 0.64 -0.84 -10.43
CA ASP A 69 1.08 0.53 -10.65
C ASP A 69 2.25 0.87 -9.74
N TRP A 70 2.99 1.89 -10.16
CA TRP A 70 4.11 2.46 -9.45
C TRP A 70 3.95 3.96 -9.30
N VAL A 71 4.71 4.53 -8.37
CA VAL A 71 4.80 5.96 -8.12
C VAL A 71 6.25 6.43 -8.29
N SER A 72 6.48 7.66 -8.72
CA SER A 72 7.82 8.29 -8.77
C SER A 72 7.81 9.74 -8.30
N SER A 73 6.61 10.26 -8.12
CA SER A 73 6.27 11.62 -7.71
C SER A 73 4.88 11.52 -7.09
N TRP A 74 4.43 12.56 -6.39
CA TRP A 74 3.16 12.57 -5.67
C TRP A 74 3.16 11.74 -4.40
N LYS A 75 2.00 11.75 -3.75
CA LYS A 75 1.75 11.07 -2.49
C LYS A 75 0.87 9.86 -2.75
N TRP A 76 1.19 8.74 -2.10
CA TRP A 76 0.44 7.49 -2.19
C TRP A 76 0.09 6.94 -0.81
N TYR A 77 -1.16 6.49 -0.63
CA TYR A 77 -1.67 5.90 0.60
C TYR A 77 -2.33 4.58 0.28
N TRP A 78 -2.01 3.56 1.08
CA TRP A 78 -2.65 2.25 1.02
C TRP A 78 -2.66 1.62 2.40
N GLU A 79 -3.57 0.68 2.60
CA GLU A 79 -3.64 -0.14 3.81
C GLU A 79 -3.42 -1.61 3.47
N ILE A 80 -2.89 -2.34 4.43
CA ILE A 80 -2.73 -3.78 4.38
C ILE A 80 -3.38 -4.35 5.63
N LYS A 81 -4.29 -5.31 5.47
CA LYS A 81 -4.85 -6.10 6.56
C LYS A 81 -4.07 -7.42 6.67
N MET A 82 -3.61 -7.74 7.87
CA MET A 82 -3.02 -9.05 8.15
C MET A 82 -4.13 -10.10 8.32
N ASN A 83 -4.14 -11.11 7.47
CA ASN A 83 -5.16 -12.15 7.49
C ASN A 83 -4.77 -13.38 8.30
N ASN A 84 -3.51 -13.46 8.74
CA ASN A 84 -2.98 -14.48 9.64
C ASN A 84 -2.03 -13.85 10.66
N ALA A 85 -2.09 -14.28 11.92
CA ALA A 85 -1.11 -13.90 12.94
C ALA A 85 0.23 -14.61 12.69
N GLY A 86 1.34 -13.94 12.98
CA GLY A 86 2.68 -14.54 12.92
C GLY A 86 3.66 -13.83 11.97
N GLY A 87 4.95 -14.04 12.26
CA GLY A 87 6.09 -13.35 11.68
C GLY A 87 6.31 -13.62 10.19
N GLY A 88 5.78 -12.73 9.35
CA GLY A 88 6.31 -12.49 8.01
C GLY A 88 7.68 -11.81 8.10
N TRP A 89 8.49 -11.98 7.04
CA TRP A 89 9.84 -11.41 7.00
C TRP A 89 9.80 -9.90 6.73
N ASP A 90 9.03 -9.44 5.73
CA ASP A 90 8.99 -8.03 5.31
C ASP A 90 7.64 -7.71 4.64
N VAL A 91 6.99 -6.59 4.97
CA VAL A 91 5.64 -6.31 4.46
C VAL A 91 5.59 -5.17 3.47
N ILE A 92 6.62 -4.34 3.35
CA ILE A 92 6.51 -3.14 2.53
C ILE A 92 7.88 -2.71 2.09
N TRP A 93 8.11 -2.50 0.80
CA TRP A 93 9.26 -1.77 0.26
C TRP A 93 8.75 -0.82 -0.76
N VAL A 94 9.64 0.09 -1.05
CA VAL A 94 9.61 0.87 -2.24
C VAL A 94 10.92 0.56 -2.97
N ASN A 95 10.84 -0.34 -3.95
CA ASN A 95 12.02 -0.78 -4.71
C ASN A 95 11.95 -0.33 -6.16
N LYS A 96 13.13 0.00 -6.72
CA LYS A 96 13.37 -0.15 -8.15
C LYS A 96 13.02 -1.59 -8.51
N TRP A 97 12.22 -1.81 -9.55
CA TRP A 97 11.99 -3.18 -10.05
C TRP A 97 13.33 -3.90 -10.12
N PRO A 98 13.54 -5.02 -9.41
CA PRO A 98 14.81 -5.70 -9.50
C PRO A 98 14.97 -6.07 -10.97
N THR A 99 16.06 -5.62 -11.59
CA THR A 99 16.35 -5.89 -13.01
C THR A 99 16.56 -7.38 -13.29
N SER A 100 16.40 -8.23 -12.27
CA SER A 100 16.53 -9.66 -12.28
C SER A 100 15.44 -10.28 -11.40
N ASN A 101 15.02 -11.50 -11.73
CA ASN A 101 14.20 -12.37 -10.87
C ASN A 101 15.00 -12.84 -9.65
N THR A 102 15.65 -11.95 -8.93
CA THR A 102 16.36 -12.27 -7.69
C THR A 102 15.55 -11.66 -6.57
N TYR A 103 15.23 -12.48 -5.56
CA TYR A 103 14.66 -11.95 -4.34
C TYR A 103 15.53 -10.81 -3.86
N PRO A 104 14.96 -9.64 -3.55
CA PRO A 104 15.76 -8.56 -3.08
C PRO A 104 16.05 -8.84 -1.59
N TRP A 105 16.99 -9.75 -1.32
CA TRP A 105 17.46 -9.97 0.04
C TRP A 105 18.57 -8.96 0.37
N THR A 106 18.48 -8.42 1.58
CA THR A 106 19.53 -7.81 2.41
C THR A 106 20.81 -7.39 1.68
N GLY A 107 20.95 -6.08 1.47
CA GLY A 107 22.25 -5.41 1.39
C GLY A 107 22.80 -5.09 0.01
N GLY A 108 22.27 -5.65 -1.08
CA GLY A 108 22.81 -5.37 -2.42
C GLY A 108 22.08 -4.27 -3.21
N ASN A 109 20.75 -4.19 -3.09
CA ASN A 109 19.91 -3.49 -4.07
C ASN A 109 18.90 -2.49 -3.45
N GLY A 110 19.29 -1.76 -2.39
CA GLY A 110 18.60 -0.51 -2.03
C GLY A 110 17.19 -0.63 -1.43
N GLY A 111 16.84 -1.80 -0.89
CA GLY A 111 15.54 -2.07 -0.28
C GLY A 111 15.27 -1.43 1.05
N ASN A 112 14.11 -0.78 1.19
CA ASN A 112 13.64 -0.24 2.47
C ASN A 112 12.42 -1.03 2.89
N SER A 113 12.42 -1.67 4.05
CA SER A 113 11.31 -2.50 4.51
C SER A 113 10.63 -2.08 5.81
N PHE A 114 9.43 -2.58 6.06
CA PHE A 114 8.89 -2.72 7.42
C PHE A 114 8.71 -4.20 7.74
N ARG A 115 9.37 -4.66 8.80
CA ARG A 115 9.37 -6.07 9.20
C ARG A 115 8.28 -6.35 10.20
N THR A 116 7.44 -7.34 9.93
CA THR A 116 6.32 -7.72 10.81
C THR A 116 6.69 -8.78 11.84
N TRP A 117 7.94 -9.22 11.94
CA TRP A 117 8.33 -10.11 13.04
C TRP A 117 8.96 -9.34 14.21
N ASP A 118 9.62 -8.22 13.94
CA ASP A 118 10.25 -7.37 14.97
C ASP A 118 9.84 -5.90 14.95
N TRP A 119 8.92 -5.53 14.05
CA TRP A 119 8.24 -4.23 14.02
C TRP A 119 9.19 -3.05 13.84
N LYS A 120 10.20 -3.28 13.00
CA LYS A 120 11.25 -2.33 12.70
C LYS A 120 11.17 -1.91 11.24
N PRO A 121 11.34 -0.62 10.93
CA PRO A 121 11.79 -0.26 9.60
C PRO A 121 13.16 -0.92 9.37
N PHE A 122 13.43 -1.38 8.17
CA PHE A 122 14.69 -2.00 7.77
C PHE A 122 15.26 -1.22 6.61
N TRP A 123 16.38 -0.55 6.82
CA TRP A 123 17.02 0.30 5.81
C TRP A 123 18.24 -0.40 5.25
N TRP A 124 18.16 -0.93 4.02
CA TRP A 124 19.26 -1.51 3.23
C TRP A 124 20.01 -2.68 3.91
N THR A 125 20.72 -2.41 5.00
CA THR A 125 21.52 -3.31 5.82
C THR A 125 21.29 -3.15 7.33
N THR A 126 20.60 -2.09 7.77
CA THR A 126 20.45 -1.74 9.17
C THR A 126 19.00 -1.85 9.59
N ALA A 127 18.73 -2.72 10.55
CA ALA A 127 17.46 -2.74 11.26
C ALA A 127 17.31 -1.47 12.10
N GLY A 128 16.20 -0.75 11.93
CA GLY A 128 15.82 0.36 12.79
C GLY A 128 15.40 -0.08 14.19
N GLN A 129 14.88 0.85 14.99
CA GLN A 129 14.34 0.54 16.32
C GLN A 129 12.91 0.02 16.24
N SER A 130 12.51 -0.88 17.16
CA SER A 130 11.13 -1.39 17.27
C SER A 130 10.25 -0.34 17.92
N TRP A 131 8.99 -0.20 17.47
CA TRP A 131 8.09 0.82 18.05
C TRP A 131 6.65 0.36 18.24
N LEU A 132 5.97 -0.05 17.17
CA LEU A 132 4.56 -0.39 17.21
C LEU A 132 4.39 -1.89 16.97
N ILE A 133 3.96 -2.59 18.00
CA ILE A 133 3.53 -3.98 17.88
C ILE A 133 2.20 -3.96 17.10
N CYS A 134 2.29 -4.17 15.78
CA CYS A 134 1.30 -5.01 15.12
C CYS A 134 1.74 -6.45 15.42
N ASN A 135 0.94 -7.50 15.25
CA ASN A 135 1.28 -8.94 15.35
C ASN A 135 0.00 -9.74 15.55
N GLN A 136 -1.10 -9.04 15.76
CA GLN A 136 -2.39 -9.65 15.94
C GLN A 136 -3.00 -9.90 14.57
N LEU A 137 -3.65 -11.05 14.49
CA LEU A 137 -4.58 -11.34 13.41
C LEU A 137 -5.51 -10.13 13.25
N TRP A 138 -5.71 -9.70 12.01
CA TRP A 138 -6.57 -8.57 11.61
C TRP A 138 -6.06 -7.17 11.87
N ASP A 139 -4.81 -7.01 12.31
CA ASP A 139 -4.19 -5.69 12.33
C ASP A 139 -4.19 -5.07 10.94
N ILE A 140 -4.46 -3.76 10.89
CA ILE A 140 -4.42 -2.95 9.68
C ILE A 140 -3.22 -2.04 9.76
N VAL A 141 -2.36 -2.11 8.74
CA VAL A 141 -1.20 -1.24 8.61
C VAL A 141 -1.39 -0.30 7.43
N GLY A 142 -1.47 0.99 7.70
CA GLY A 142 -1.55 2.06 6.71
C GLY A 142 -0.18 2.64 6.39
N PHE A 143 0.03 3.03 5.14
CA PHE A 143 1.27 3.64 4.65
C PHE A 143 0.94 4.94 3.96
N ALA A 144 1.53 6.05 4.42
CA ALA A 144 1.49 7.33 3.74
C ALA A 144 2.87 7.62 3.17
N PHE A 145 3.02 7.51 1.85
CA PHE A 145 4.24 7.76 1.14
C PHE A 145 4.18 9.11 0.41
N ASP A 146 5.21 9.93 0.58
CA ASP A 146 5.47 11.14 -0.19
C ASP A 146 6.70 10.90 -1.05
N ALA A 147 6.48 10.60 -2.34
CA ALA A 147 7.57 10.28 -3.27
C ALA A 147 8.43 11.50 -3.62
N ASP A 148 7.90 12.72 -3.46
CA ASP A 148 8.60 13.96 -3.80
C ASP A 148 9.75 14.26 -2.82
N ILE A 149 9.57 13.88 -1.55
CA ILE A 149 10.61 13.99 -0.50
C ILE A 149 11.10 12.63 0.01
N GLY A 150 10.58 11.54 -0.54
CA GLY A 150 10.96 10.18 -0.20
C GLY A 150 10.57 9.77 1.20
N LYS A 151 9.50 10.34 1.78
CA LYS A 151 9.12 10.11 3.18
C LYS A 151 7.98 9.09 3.29
N ILE A 152 8.13 8.09 4.14
CA ILE A 152 7.09 7.11 4.46
C ILE A 152 6.75 7.24 5.94
N ASP A 153 5.50 7.58 6.22
CA ASP A 153 4.87 7.41 7.52
C ASP A 153 4.04 6.11 7.51
N TRP A 154 3.99 5.39 8.61
CA TRP A 154 3.11 4.22 8.75
C TRP A 154 2.27 4.29 10.01
N TYR A 155 1.16 3.55 9.97
CA TYR A 155 0.12 3.53 10.98
C TYR A 155 -0.20 2.08 11.27
N VAL A 156 -0.11 1.64 12.52
CA VAL A 156 -0.60 0.33 12.94
C VAL A 156 -1.87 0.58 13.70
N ASN A 157 -2.98 0.02 13.25
CA ASN A 157 -4.28 0.17 13.91
C ASN A 157 -4.42 1.63 14.35
N TRP A 158 -4.55 2.53 13.37
CA TRP A 158 -4.73 3.99 13.54
C TRP A 158 -3.63 4.76 14.28
N LYS A 159 -2.66 4.09 14.91
CA LYS A 159 -1.57 4.77 15.63
C LYS A 159 -0.41 5.02 14.69
N LYS A 160 -0.15 6.29 14.43
CA LYS A 160 1.03 6.73 13.68
C LYS A 160 2.31 6.31 14.41
N SER A 161 3.28 5.82 13.65
CA SER A 161 4.65 5.65 14.13
C SER A 161 5.27 6.98 14.56
N SER A 162 6.08 6.95 15.62
CA SER A 162 6.91 8.10 16.02
C SER A 162 8.05 8.38 15.04
N VAL A 163 8.36 7.43 14.16
CA VAL A 163 9.47 7.49 13.20
C VAL A 163 8.93 7.39 11.78
N SER A 164 9.48 8.23 10.90
CA SER A 164 9.31 8.12 9.46
C SER A 164 10.51 7.45 8.82
N MET A 165 10.31 6.78 7.70
CA MET A 165 11.37 6.24 6.86
C MET A 165 11.63 7.20 5.70
N TYR A 166 12.89 7.34 5.30
CA TYR A 166 13.28 8.14 4.14
C TYR A 166 13.93 7.25 3.07
N VAL A 167 13.54 7.45 1.81
CA VAL A 167 13.97 6.69 0.64
C VAL A 167 14.44 7.64 -0.47
N PRO A 168 15.34 7.24 -1.39
CA PRO A 168 15.88 8.18 -2.38
C PRO A 168 14.92 8.53 -3.51
N THR A 169 14.57 9.81 -3.68
CA THR A 169 13.48 10.29 -4.56
C THR A 169 13.63 10.04 -6.07
N TRP A 170 14.79 9.60 -6.54
CA TRP A 170 15.06 9.33 -7.96
C TRP A 170 14.67 7.91 -8.43
N PHE A 171 13.91 7.17 -7.63
CA PHE A 171 13.46 5.82 -7.95
C PHE A 171 11.95 5.75 -8.28
N THR A 172 11.61 4.68 -9.00
CA THR A 172 10.24 4.21 -9.15
C THR A 172 9.90 3.24 -8.04
N TYR A 173 8.64 3.28 -7.60
CA TYR A 173 8.23 2.76 -6.32
C TYR A 173 6.94 1.95 -6.44
N PHE A 174 6.98 0.70 -5.99
CA PHE A 174 5.82 -0.19 -5.92
C PHE A 174 5.47 -0.48 -4.47
N ALA A 175 4.21 -0.76 -4.17
CA ALA A 175 3.86 -1.46 -2.93
C ALA A 175 4.10 -2.95 -3.17
N TRP A 176 4.58 -3.67 -2.17
CA TRP A 176 4.74 -5.12 -2.26
C TRP A 176 4.70 -5.69 -0.85
N VAL A 177 4.48 -7.00 -0.74
CA VAL A 177 4.56 -7.77 0.51
C VAL A 177 5.41 -9.01 0.26
N SER A 178 6.15 -9.47 1.28
CA SER A 178 6.62 -10.85 1.36
C SER A 178 5.98 -11.59 2.51
N SER A 179 5.96 -12.93 2.38
CA SER A 179 5.69 -13.92 3.42
C SER A 179 4.46 -13.65 4.28
N ASN A 180 3.51 -14.60 4.35
CA ASN A 180 2.22 -14.51 5.06
C ASN A 180 1.05 -14.06 4.15
N ASN A 181 -0.14 -13.97 4.72
CA ASN A 181 -1.39 -13.69 4.04
C ASN A 181 -1.85 -12.25 4.31
N TYR A 182 -2.07 -11.48 3.24
CA TYR A 182 -2.40 -10.06 3.32
C TYR A 182 -3.54 -9.70 2.37
N THR A 183 -4.39 -8.75 2.78
CA THR A 183 -5.35 -8.07 1.92
C THR A 183 -5.00 -6.60 1.79
N PHE A 184 -4.89 -6.10 0.57
CA PHE A 184 -4.61 -4.71 0.25
C PHE A 184 -5.88 -3.89 0.11
N ASN A 185 -5.82 -2.64 0.58
CA ASN A 185 -6.74 -1.58 0.23
C ASN A 185 -5.97 -0.42 -0.41
N PHE A 186 -6.11 -0.29 -1.73
CA PHE A 186 -5.57 0.82 -2.52
C PHE A 186 -6.60 1.95 -2.71
N GLY A 187 -7.69 1.92 -1.93
CA GLY A 187 -8.77 2.90 -1.95
C GLY A 187 -10.09 2.36 -2.46
N GLN A 188 -10.12 1.11 -2.96
CA GLN A 188 -11.35 0.47 -3.44
C GLN A 188 -12.38 0.30 -2.33
N ASN A 189 -11.93 0.23 -1.07
CA ASN A 189 -12.76 0.32 0.12
C ASN A 189 -12.43 1.61 0.89
N PRO A 190 -13.39 2.17 1.68
CA PRO A 190 -13.03 3.17 2.68
C PRO A 190 -11.85 2.67 3.51
N PHE A 191 -10.83 3.52 3.65
CA PHE A 191 -9.73 3.23 4.57
C PHE A 191 -10.28 3.10 5.98
N ALA A 192 -9.66 2.26 6.79
CA ALA A 192 -10.10 2.06 8.16
C ALA A 192 -10.06 3.37 8.94
N HIS A 193 -9.10 4.26 8.62
CA HIS A 193 -8.86 5.51 9.34
C HIS A 193 -8.52 6.70 8.42
N PRO A 194 -9.51 7.22 7.67
CA PRO A 194 -9.31 8.36 6.78
C PRO A 194 -8.83 9.63 7.51
N GLU A 195 -9.17 9.78 8.80
CA GLU A 195 -8.77 10.91 9.64
C GLU A 195 -7.26 10.98 9.91
N ASN A 196 -6.56 9.85 9.82
CA ASN A 196 -5.11 9.76 10.05
C ASN A 196 -4.30 9.89 8.77
N ILE A 197 -4.96 9.92 7.63
CA ILE A 197 -4.32 10.16 6.35
C ILE A 197 -3.83 11.62 6.38
N PRO A 198 -2.52 11.87 6.21
CA PRO A 198 -1.98 13.19 6.38
C PRO A 198 -2.72 14.23 5.53
N VAL A 199 -3.00 15.41 6.06
CA VAL A 199 -3.73 16.48 5.35
C VAL A 199 -3.04 16.95 4.06
N TRP A 200 -1.75 16.66 3.90
CA TRP A 200 -1.02 16.92 2.65
C TRP A 200 -1.34 15.90 1.54
N PHE A 201 -2.11 14.86 1.86
CA PHE A 201 -2.57 13.81 0.97
C PHE A 201 -3.83 14.23 0.20
N ASN A 202 -3.67 15.10 -0.79
CA ASN A 202 -4.80 15.65 -1.54
C ASN A 202 -5.15 14.86 -2.82
N LYS A 203 -4.48 13.73 -3.09
CA LYS A 203 -4.68 12.99 -4.34
C LYS A 203 -4.62 11.49 -4.10
N TRP A 204 -5.79 10.87 -4.12
CA TRP A 204 -5.90 9.45 -4.40
C TRP A 204 -5.36 9.22 -5.81
N LEU A 205 -4.52 8.19 -5.99
CA LEU A 205 -4.08 7.73 -7.31
C LEU A 205 -5.30 7.13 -8.03
N TRP A 206 -6.09 8.02 -8.60
CA TRP A 206 -7.09 7.75 -9.59
C TRP A 206 -6.43 7.98 -10.94
N THR A 207 -6.18 6.94 -11.70
CA THR A 207 -6.02 7.11 -13.15
C THR A 207 -7.41 7.38 -13.71
N ILE A 208 -7.64 8.65 -14.09
CA ILE A 208 -8.74 8.99 -14.99
C ILE A 208 -8.29 8.47 -16.36
N ASN A 209 -8.93 7.41 -16.85
CA ASN A 209 -8.78 6.96 -18.23
C ASN A 209 -9.68 7.79 -19.15
#